data_AF-A0ABD1G2X7-F1
#
_entry.id   AF-A0ABD1G2X7-F1
#
_cell.length_a   1.000
_cell.length_b   1.000
_cell.length_c   1.000
_cell.angle_alpha   90.00
_cell.angle_beta   90.00
_cell.angle_gamma   90.00
#
_symmetry.space_group_name_H-M   'P 1'
#
loop_
_entity.id
_entity.type
_entity.pdbx_description
1 polymer ?
#
loop_
_entity_poly.entity_id
_entity_poly.type
_entity_poly.pdbx_seq_one_letter_code
_entity_poly.pdbx_strand_id
1 'polypeptide(L)'
;MKPAWLEGLMAESFFAACGVHQNCRKNEKNIFCLNCCQSFCPHCLLSHHPSHPLLQVRRYVYQDVIRLDDLEKLIDCSYIQPYTINSAKVIFLHQRAQSRSCKGSANSCYTCDRILQDPFHFCSLSCKVDYMVYQGENLSQILYKFDHSDFPISQFEDLRVDMADEGGHVTPSSILEGYGGSKKKRGFLMLSFGSRRKGAPQRSPLS
;
A
#
# COMPACT_ATOMS: atom_id res chain seq x y z
N MET A 1 -1.23 17.84 -21.22
CA MET A 1 -0.51 16.56 -21.41
C MET A 1 -0.13 16.03 -20.03
N LYS A 2 -0.30 14.72 -19.79
CA LYS A 2 0.08 14.08 -18.51
C LYS A 2 1.60 13.87 -18.49
N PRO A 3 2.30 14.05 -17.35
CA PRO A 3 3.71 13.66 -17.26
C PRO A 3 3.84 12.14 -17.33
N ALA A 4 4.96 11.65 -17.87
CA ALA A 4 5.18 10.23 -18.13
C ALA A 4 5.00 9.34 -16.90
N TRP A 5 5.45 9.81 -15.72
CA TRP A 5 5.31 9.05 -14.48
C TRP A 5 3.85 8.88 -14.05
N LEU A 6 2.99 9.90 -14.27
CA LEU A 6 1.58 9.86 -13.89
C LEU A 6 0.80 9.00 -14.86
N GLU A 7 1.12 9.10 -16.15
CA GLU A 7 0.57 8.24 -17.17
C GLU A 7 0.95 6.78 -16.92
N GLY A 8 2.23 6.50 -16.64
CA GLY A 8 2.71 5.17 -16.27
C GLY A 8 2.04 4.65 -15.00
N LEU A 9 1.94 5.46 -13.94
CA LEU A 9 1.30 5.08 -12.68
C LEU A 9 -0.18 4.71 -12.87
N MET A 10 -0.89 5.39 -13.77
CA MET A 10 -2.30 5.13 -14.06
C MET A 10 -2.52 3.99 -15.09
N ALA A 11 -1.53 3.69 -15.93
CA ALA A 11 -1.63 2.63 -16.94
C ALA A 11 -1.12 1.27 -16.45
N GLU A 12 -0.29 1.26 -15.40
CA GLU A 12 0.37 0.07 -14.89
C GLU A 12 -0.59 -0.90 -14.21
N SER A 13 -0.38 -2.20 -14.45
CA SER A 13 -1.12 -3.27 -13.79
C SER A 13 -0.34 -3.79 -12.59
N PHE A 14 -0.57 -3.16 -11.42
CA PHE A 14 0.12 -3.54 -10.20
C PHE A 14 -0.23 -4.96 -9.74
N PHE A 15 0.70 -5.54 -8.98
CA PHE A 15 0.65 -6.90 -8.43
C PHE A 15 0.65 -8.02 -9.46
N ALA A 16 1.02 -7.73 -10.72
CA ALA A 16 1.41 -8.78 -11.65
C ALA A 16 2.67 -9.50 -11.12
N ALA A 17 2.79 -10.80 -11.41
CA ALA A 17 3.96 -11.58 -11.04
C ALA A 17 5.22 -11.05 -11.75
N CYS A 18 6.34 -10.98 -11.04
CA CYS A 18 7.63 -10.65 -11.63
C CYS A 18 8.09 -11.78 -12.55
N GLY A 19 8.43 -11.44 -13.80
CA GLY A 19 8.94 -12.42 -14.78
C GLY A 19 10.29 -13.03 -14.41
N VAL A 20 11.11 -12.34 -13.61
CA VAL A 20 12.45 -12.80 -13.17
C VAL A 20 12.35 -13.64 -11.88
N HIS A 21 11.49 -13.25 -10.95
CA HIS A 21 11.37 -13.85 -9.62
C HIS A 21 10.10 -14.70 -9.45
N GLN A 22 9.72 -15.48 -10.48
CA GLN A 22 8.44 -16.21 -10.49
C GLN A 22 8.31 -17.22 -9.33
N ASN A 23 9.41 -17.83 -8.91
CA ASN A 23 9.44 -18.84 -7.85
C ASN A 23 9.64 -18.26 -6.44
N CYS A 24 9.88 -16.96 -6.33
CA CYS A 24 10.11 -16.32 -5.04
C CYS A 24 8.78 -15.90 -4.40
N ARG A 25 8.68 -16.02 -3.08
CA ARG A 25 7.57 -15.41 -2.33
C ARG A 25 7.64 -13.88 -2.45
N LYS A 26 6.48 -13.20 -2.41
CA LYS A 26 6.38 -11.73 -2.54
C LYS A 26 7.01 -11.21 -3.85
N ASN A 27 6.74 -11.87 -4.96
CA ASN A 27 7.24 -11.49 -6.29
C ASN A 27 6.29 -10.57 -7.08
N GLU A 28 5.24 -10.08 -6.44
CA GLU A 28 4.28 -9.17 -7.05
C GLU A 28 4.90 -7.79 -7.26
N LYS A 29 4.62 -7.17 -8.43
CA LYS A 29 5.09 -5.81 -8.74
C LYS A 29 4.26 -4.77 -7.98
N ASN A 30 4.79 -4.26 -6.87
CA ASN A 30 4.09 -3.30 -6.00
C ASN A 30 4.91 -2.03 -5.70
N ILE A 31 6.06 -1.87 -6.34
CA ILE A 31 6.91 -0.67 -6.25
C ILE A 31 6.92 -0.02 -7.62
N PHE A 32 6.71 1.29 -7.69
CA PHE A 32 6.75 2.07 -8.93
C PHE A 32 7.91 3.06 -8.86
N CYS A 33 8.76 3.11 -9.89
CA CYS A 33 9.77 4.17 -10.00
C CYS A 33 9.22 5.33 -10.82
N LEU A 34 9.24 6.53 -10.25
CA LEU A 34 8.74 7.74 -10.92
C LEU A 34 9.65 8.19 -12.07
N ASN A 35 10.96 7.89 -12.02
CA ASN A 35 11.89 8.23 -13.10
C ASN A 35 11.80 7.22 -14.26
N CYS A 36 11.78 5.92 -13.96
CA CYS A 36 11.70 4.85 -14.96
C CYS A 36 10.28 4.65 -15.50
N CYS A 37 9.27 5.20 -14.83
CA CYS A 37 7.86 5.03 -15.16
C CYS A 37 7.42 3.55 -15.24
N GLN A 38 7.98 2.70 -14.37
CA GLN A 38 7.78 1.25 -14.41
C GLN A 38 7.60 0.67 -13.00
N SER A 39 6.75 -0.36 -12.89
CA SER A 39 6.64 -1.17 -11.67
C SER A 39 7.57 -2.37 -11.61
N PHE A 40 7.96 -2.74 -10.40
CA PHE A 40 8.78 -3.92 -10.10
C PHE A 40 8.46 -4.49 -8.72
N CYS A 41 8.95 -5.70 -8.46
CA CYS A 41 8.75 -6.40 -7.20
C CYS A 41 9.84 -6.07 -6.18
N PRO A 42 9.65 -6.37 -4.88
CA PRO A 42 10.64 -6.12 -3.83
C PRO A 42 12.01 -6.77 -4.08
N HIS A 43 12.08 -7.91 -4.77
CA HIS A 43 13.36 -8.56 -5.12
C HIS A 43 14.15 -7.75 -6.15
N CYS A 44 13.47 -7.11 -7.09
CA CYS A 44 14.11 -6.27 -8.10
C CYS A 44 14.63 -4.94 -7.52
N LEU A 45 14.16 -4.54 -6.34
CA LEU A 45 14.56 -3.30 -5.70
C LEU A 45 16.07 -3.20 -5.49
N LEU A 46 16.72 -4.31 -5.11
CA LEU A 46 18.16 -4.35 -4.84
C LEU A 46 19.02 -4.12 -6.08
N SER A 47 18.51 -4.47 -7.25
CA SER A 47 19.19 -4.27 -8.54
C SER A 47 18.77 -2.96 -9.23
N HIS A 48 17.81 -2.23 -8.65
CA HIS A 48 17.32 -0.98 -9.21
C HIS A 48 18.21 0.20 -8.79
N HIS A 49 18.15 1.29 -9.56
CA HIS A 49 18.88 2.52 -9.26
C HIS A 49 18.54 3.05 -7.85
N PRO A 50 19.55 3.19 -6.97
CA PRO A 50 19.32 3.52 -5.56
C PRO A 50 18.95 4.99 -5.34
N SER A 51 19.21 5.86 -6.31
CA SER A 51 18.81 7.26 -6.22
C SER A 51 17.34 7.44 -6.58
N HIS A 52 16.77 6.65 -7.48
CA HIS A 52 15.46 6.96 -8.05
C HIS A 52 14.34 7.04 -7.00
N PRO A 53 13.41 8.01 -7.11
CA PRO A 53 12.29 8.12 -6.19
C PRO A 53 11.26 7.02 -6.49
N LEU A 54 10.88 6.30 -5.44
CA LEU A 54 10.05 5.10 -5.51
C LEU A 54 8.77 5.25 -4.71
N LEU A 55 7.67 4.80 -5.30
CA LEU A 55 6.34 4.83 -4.71
C LEU A 55 5.87 3.40 -4.41
N GLN A 56 5.41 3.16 -3.19
CA GLN A 56 4.82 1.86 -2.84
C GLN A 56 3.32 1.86 -3.11
N VAL A 57 2.88 0.98 -4.01
CA VAL A 57 1.46 0.70 -4.23
C VAL A 57 1.02 -0.44 -3.33
N ARG A 58 -0.15 -0.28 -2.69
CA ARG A 58 -0.76 -1.27 -1.81
C ARG A 58 -2.08 -1.73 -2.40
N ARG A 59 -2.53 -2.94 -2.04
CA ARG A 59 -3.82 -3.49 -2.47
C ARG A 59 -4.79 -3.52 -1.30
N TYR A 60 -5.96 -2.92 -1.48
CA TYR A 60 -7.06 -2.99 -0.53
C TYR A 60 -8.35 -3.38 -1.24
N VAL A 61 -8.94 -4.51 -0.84
CA VAL A 61 -10.19 -5.05 -1.44
C VAL A 61 -10.09 -5.04 -2.98
N TYR A 62 -9.01 -5.64 -3.50
CA TYR A 62 -8.74 -5.75 -4.94
C TYR A 62 -8.57 -4.42 -5.69
N GLN A 63 -8.31 -3.32 -4.98
CA GLN A 63 -8.08 -2.01 -5.55
C GLN A 63 -6.71 -1.48 -5.16
N ASP A 64 -6.05 -0.83 -6.11
CA ASP A 64 -4.73 -0.28 -5.91
C ASP A 64 -4.84 1.09 -5.23
N VAL A 65 -4.08 1.25 -4.15
CA VAL A 65 -4.10 2.42 -3.27
C VAL A 65 -2.68 2.88 -2.94
N ILE A 66 -2.54 4.17 -2.70
CA ILE A 66 -1.29 4.81 -2.25
C ILE A 66 -1.59 5.52 -0.93
N ARG A 67 -0.62 5.54 0.00
CA ARG A 67 -0.75 6.33 1.23
C ARG A 67 -0.85 7.81 0.89
N LEU A 68 -1.71 8.53 1.60
CA LEU A 68 -1.87 9.97 1.39
C LEU A 68 -0.53 10.69 1.52
N ASP A 69 0.22 10.39 2.57
CA ASP A 69 1.54 10.97 2.89
C ASP A 69 2.58 10.80 1.77
N ASP A 70 2.48 9.72 0.99
CA ASP A 70 3.39 9.48 -0.14
C ASP A 70 2.90 10.20 -1.40
N LEU A 71 1.58 10.26 -1.62
CA LEU A 71 0.98 10.85 -2.81
C LEU A 71 0.97 12.38 -2.76
N GLU A 72 0.77 12.97 -1.59
CA GLU A 72 0.72 14.42 -1.39
C GLU A 72 2.05 15.12 -1.69
N LYS A 73 3.16 14.38 -1.67
CA LYS A 73 4.48 14.84 -2.10
C LYS A 73 4.58 15.02 -3.61
N LEU A 74 3.72 14.35 -4.38
CA LEU A 74 3.77 14.30 -5.85
C LEU A 74 2.68 15.15 -6.49
N ILE A 75 1.50 15.16 -5.88
CA ILE A 75 0.31 15.78 -6.44
C ILE A 75 -0.57 16.37 -5.34
N ASP A 76 -1.17 17.52 -5.61
CA ASP A 76 -2.21 18.08 -4.78
C ASP A 76 -3.37 17.10 -4.66
N CYS A 77 -3.54 16.56 -3.46
CA CYS A 77 -4.61 15.63 -3.13
C CYS A 77 -5.87 16.34 -2.63
N SER A 78 -5.90 17.68 -2.62
CA SER A 78 -7.08 18.44 -2.23
C SER A 78 -8.30 18.03 -3.05
N TYR A 79 -9.45 17.97 -2.38
CA TYR A 79 -10.74 17.56 -2.93
C TYR A 79 -10.82 16.09 -3.42
N ILE A 80 -9.75 15.30 -3.29
CA ILE A 80 -9.83 13.83 -3.41
C ILE A 80 -10.22 13.27 -2.05
N GLN A 81 -11.27 12.45 -1.98
CA GLN A 81 -11.69 11.82 -0.74
C GLN A 81 -10.65 10.78 -0.28
N PRO A 82 -9.99 10.99 0.89
CA PRO A 82 -9.10 9.98 1.45
C PRO A 82 -9.92 8.96 2.24
N TYR A 83 -9.47 7.70 2.22
CA TYR A 83 -10.09 6.61 2.96
C TYR A 83 -9.17 6.17 4.09
N THR A 84 -9.75 5.87 5.26
CA THR A 84 -8.99 5.30 6.39
C THR A 84 -9.00 3.78 6.29
N ILE A 85 -7.84 3.17 6.10
CA ILE A 85 -7.63 1.72 6.00
C ILE A 85 -6.50 1.34 6.96
N ASN A 86 -6.77 0.41 7.89
CA ASN A 86 -5.80 -0.01 8.92
C ASN A 86 -5.16 1.19 9.64
N SER A 87 -6.00 2.16 10.03
CA SER A 87 -5.59 3.42 10.69
C SER A 87 -4.67 4.34 9.87
N ALA A 88 -4.46 4.09 8.58
CA ALA A 88 -3.73 4.97 7.66
C ALA A 88 -4.67 5.62 6.64
N LYS A 89 -4.36 6.84 6.21
CA LYS A 89 -5.07 7.52 5.12
C LYS A 89 -4.50 7.06 3.78
N VAL A 90 -5.38 6.67 2.86
CA VAL A 90 -4.99 6.24 1.51
C VAL A 90 -5.93 6.84 0.45
N ILE A 91 -5.42 6.95 -0.77
CA ILE A 91 -6.15 7.36 -1.96
C ILE A 91 -6.19 6.19 -2.95
N PHE A 92 -7.35 5.97 -3.56
CA PHE A 92 -7.49 5.02 -4.67
C PHE A 92 -6.85 5.59 -5.94
N LEU A 93 -6.11 4.75 -6.66
CA LEU A 93 -5.58 5.10 -7.98
C LEU A 93 -6.72 5.25 -9.00
N HIS A 94 -7.62 4.27 -9.03
CA HIS A 94 -8.68 4.17 -10.03
C HIS A 94 -10.08 4.32 -9.45
N GLN A 95 -11.02 4.74 -10.30
CA GLN A 95 -12.44 4.66 -9.99
C GLN A 95 -12.86 3.22 -9.72
N ARG A 96 -13.80 3.05 -8.80
CA ARG A 96 -14.31 1.74 -8.38
C ARG A 96 -15.71 1.51 -8.93
N ALA A 97 -16.09 0.26 -9.17
CA ALA A 97 -17.47 -0.10 -9.52
C ALA A 97 -18.45 0.33 -8.42
N GLN A 98 -19.54 1.02 -8.80
CA GLN A 98 -20.62 1.40 -7.88
C GLN A 98 -21.67 0.28 -7.81
N SER A 99 -22.07 -0.14 -6.61
CA SER A 99 -23.04 -1.22 -6.45
C SER A 99 -24.50 -0.77 -6.51
N ARG A 100 -24.79 0.53 -6.38
CA ARG A 100 -26.16 1.08 -6.40
C ARG A 100 -26.19 2.54 -6.87
N SER A 101 -27.15 2.87 -7.72
CA SER A 101 -27.55 4.26 -7.98
C SER A 101 -28.25 4.81 -6.74
N CYS A 102 -27.67 5.77 -6.04
CA CYS A 102 -28.35 6.45 -4.95
C CYS A 102 -29.08 7.68 -5.52
N LYS A 103 -30.42 7.69 -5.45
CA LYS A 103 -31.25 8.84 -5.83
C LYS A 103 -31.33 9.80 -4.64
N GLY A 104 -30.54 10.86 -4.65
CA GLY A 104 -30.56 11.95 -3.67
C GLY A 104 -29.58 13.06 -4.05
N SER A 105 -29.73 14.26 -3.47
CA SER A 105 -28.81 15.41 -3.65
C SER A 105 -27.48 15.21 -2.89
N ALA A 106 -26.87 14.04 -3.03
CA ALA A 106 -25.61 13.74 -2.37
C ALA A 106 -24.46 14.25 -3.25
N ASN A 107 -23.44 14.84 -2.62
CA ASN A 107 -22.23 15.29 -3.30
C ASN A 107 -21.63 14.12 -4.09
N SER A 108 -21.45 14.31 -5.40
CA SER A 108 -21.06 13.26 -6.34
C SER A 108 -19.73 13.60 -7.01
N CYS A 109 -18.97 12.56 -7.32
CA CYS A 109 -17.71 12.71 -8.01
C CYS A 109 -17.92 13.26 -9.42
N TYR A 110 -17.19 14.32 -9.80
CA TYR A 110 -17.36 14.99 -11.09
C TYR A 110 -17.02 14.13 -12.33
N THR A 111 -16.39 12.96 -12.13
CA THR A 111 -15.96 12.10 -13.24
C THR A 111 -16.81 10.84 -13.37
N CYS A 112 -17.29 10.29 -12.27
CA CYS A 112 -17.91 8.96 -12.24
C CYS A 112 -19.20 8.90 -11.43
N ASP A 113 -19.70 10.05 -10.96
CA ASP A 113 -20.94 10.21 -10.19
C ASP A 113 -21.00 9.43 -8.87
N ARG A 114 -19.84 8.97 -8.37
CA ARG A 114 -19.78 8.26 -7.09
C ARG A 114 -20.11 9.21 -5.96
N ILE A 115 -20.99 8.79 -5.06
CA ILE A 115 -21.31 9.59 -3.87
C ILE A 115 -20.09 9.73 -2.96
N LEU A 116 -19.81 10.97 -2.58
CA LEU A 116 -18.70 11.41 -1.75
C LEU A 116 -19.20 12.06 -0.45
N GLN A 117 -18.27 12.20 0.49
CA GLN A 117 -18.48 13.07 1.66
C GLN A 117 -18.16 14.51 1.27
N ASP A 118 -18.85 15.48 1.86
CA ASP A 118 -18.43 16.87 1.79
C ASP A 118 -17.11 17.07 2.55
N PRO A 119 -16.15 17.88 2.05
CA PRO A 119 -16.22 18.75 0.87
C PRO A 119 -15.49 18.18 -0.38
N PHE A 120 -15.51 16.86 -0.59
CA PHE A 120 -14.70 16.23 -1.65
C PHE A 120 -15.41 16.21 -3.01
N HIS A 121 -14.66 16.31 -4.11
CA HIS A 121 -15.18 16.32 -5.48
C HIS A 121 -14.71 15.11 -6.31
N PHE A 122 -13.67 14.40 -5.85
CA PHE A 122 -13.10 13.26 -6.56
C PHE A 122 -12.99 12.02 -5.66
N CYS A 123 -13.31 10.85 -6.21
CA CYS A 123 -13.23 9.58 -5.48
C CYS A 123 -11.86 8.88 -5.55
N SER A 124 -11.03 9.26 -6.53
CA SER A 124 -9.76 8.63 -6.85
C SER A 124 -8.83 9.62 -7.56
N LEU A 125 -7.55 9.28 -7.65
CA LEU A 125 -6.54 10.04 -8.39
C LEU A 125 -6.92 10.17 -9.86
N SER A 126 -7.25 9.05 -10.52
CA SER A 126 -7.66 9.02 -11.93
C SER A 126 -8.83 9.97 -12.20
N CYS A 127 -9.86 9.98 -11.33
CA CYS A 127 -11.00 10.88 -11.49
C CYS A 127 -10.58 12.36 -11.52
N LYS A 128 -9.73 12.79 -10.59
CA LYS A 128 -9.23 14.18 -10.56
C LYS A 128 -8.47 14.52 -11.84
N VAL A 129 -7.50 13.68 -12.20
CA VAL A 129 -6.62 13.91 -13.35
C VAL A 129 -7.42 13.92 -14.66
N ASP A 130 -8.32 12.96 -14.85
CA ASP A 130 -9.12 12.85 -16.07
C ASP A 130 -10.11 14.01 -16.19
N TYR A 131 -10.71 14.47 -15.08
CA TYR A 131 -11.57 15.65 -15.07
C TYR A 131 -10.80 16.91 -15.49
N MET A 132 -9.62 17.15 -14.91
CA MET A 132 -8.81 18.32 -15.26
C MET A 132 -8.38 18.29 -16.74
N VAL A 133 -7.98 17.12 -17.25
CA VAL A 133 -7.63 16.95 -18.66
C VAL A 133 -8.83 17.20 -19.56
N TYR A 134 -10.02 16.73 -19.18
CA TYR A 134 -11.26 16.98 -19.91
C TYR A 134 -11.64 18.46 -19.94
N GLN A 135 -11.44 19.20 -18.82
CA GLN A 135 -11.66 20.64 -18.75
C GLN A 135 -10.58 21.48 -19.46
N GLY A 136 -9.52 20.84 -19.98
CA GLY A 136 -8.39 21.54 -20.60
C GLY A 136 -7.49 22.27 -19.59
N GLU A 137 -7.56 21.91 -18.31
CA GLU A 137 -6.73 22.50 -17.26
C GLU A 137 -5.29 21.99 -17.32
N ASN A 138 -4.37 22.82 -16.81
CA ASN A 138 -2.96 22.46 -16.79
C ASN A 138 -2.60 21.69 -15.52
N LEU A 139 -2.21 20.42 -15.68
CA LEU A 139 -1.82 19.56 -14.55
C LEU A 139 -0.61 20.11 -13.75
N SER A 140 0.23 20.98 -14.32
CA SER A 140 1.35 21.58 -13.56
C SER A 140 0.90 22.39 -12.34
N GLN A 141 -0.37 22.82 -12.29
CA GLN A 141 -0.94 23.52 -11.13
C GLN A 141 -1.12 22.61 -9.91
N ILE A 142 -1.25 21.30 -10.13
CA ILE A 142 -1.44 20.32 -9.06
C ILE A 142 -0.23 19.40 -8.87
N LEU A 143 0.76 19.45 -9.75
CA LEU A 143 1.92 18.58 -9.68
C LEU A 143 3.06 19.28 -8.92
N TYR A 144 3.63 18.57 -7.96
CA TYR A 144 4.78 19.06 -7.20
C TYR A 144 6.09 18.53 -7.81
N LYS A 145 7.14 19.33 -7.68
CA LYS A 145 8.50 18.83 -7.91
C LYS A 145 8.90 18.00 -6.69
N PHE A 146 9.34 16.78 -6.93
CA PHE A 146 9.84 15.87 -5.92
C PHE A 146 11.33 15.65 -6.13
N ASP A 147 12.06 15.44 -5.04
CA ASP A 147 13.47 15.08 -5.06
C ASP A 147 13.67 13.66 -4.49
N HIS A 148 14.85 13.11 -4.73
CA HIS A 148 15.30 11.81 -4.23
C HIS A 148 15.19 11.68 -2.70
N SER A 149 15.31 12.79 -1.96
CA SER A 149 15.17 12.81 -0.49
C SER A 149 13.76 12.48 0.00
N ASP A 150 12.73 12.69 -0.83
CA ASP A 150 11.32 12.56 -0.41
C ASP A 150 10.86 11.09 -0.36
N PHE A 151 11.62 10.21 -1.01
CA PHE A 151 11.33 8.78 -1.19
C PHE A 151 12.56 7.92 -0.89
N PRO A 152 13.07 7.94 0.36
CA PRO A 152 14.27 7.21 0.71
C PRO A 152 14.04 5.70 0.59
N ILE A 153 15.01 4.98 0.00
CA ILE A 153 14.92 3.52 -0.15
C ILE A 153 14.77 2.78 1.18
N SER A 154 15.21 3.41 2.29
CA SER A 154 15.02 2.86 3.63
C SER A 154 13.55 2.60 3.98
N GLN A 155 12.59 3.27 3.34
CA GLN A 155 11.16 3.00 3.53
C GLN A 155 10.74 1.59 3.06
N PHE A 156 11.59 0.91 2.29
CA PHE A 156 11.36 -0.44 1.79
C PHE A 156 12.19 -1.50 2.54
N GLU A 157 12.87 -1.17 3.64
CA GLU A 157 13.60 -2.18 4.42
C GLU A 157 12.67 -3.29 4.96
N ASP A 158 11.42 -2.96 5.28
CA ASP A 158 10.38 -3.92 5.70
C ASP A 158 9.92 -4.86 4.56
N LEU A 159 10.23 -4.51 3.31
CA LEU A 159 9.99 -5.38 2.15
C LEU A 159 11.18 -6.27 1.82
N ARG A 160 12.32 -6.13 2.52
CA ARG A 160 13.45 -7.04 2.36
C ARG A 160 12.98 -8.46 2.58
N VAL A 161 13.13 -9.23 1.54
CA VAL A 161 12.96 -10.67 1.55
C VAL A 161 14.24 -11.28 2.09
N ASP A 162 14.13 -11.98 3.23
CA ASP A 162 15.22 -12.80 3.73
C ASP A 162 15.56 -13.83 2.65
N MET A 163 16.79 -13.76 2.15
CA MET A 163 17.37 -14.77 1.26
C MET A 163 17.61 -16.04 2.07
N ALA A 164 16.55 -16.79 2.34
CA ALA A 164 16.62 -18.09 2.99
C ALA A 164 15.78 -19.08 2.20
N ASP A 165 16.34 -19.59 1.10
CA ASP A 165 16.43 -21.03 0.84
C ASP A 165 17.34 -21.27 -0.38
N GLU A 166 18.31 -22.17 -0.20
CA GLU A 166 19.12 -22.93 -1.18
C GLU A 166 20.57 -23.10 -0.69
N GLY A 167 20.84 -24.22 -0.01
CA GLY A 167 22.20 -24.68 0.27
C GLY A 167 22.33 -25.49 1.56
N GLY A 168 21.91 -26.76 1.55
CA GLY A 168 22.27 -27.70 2.60
C GLY A 168 23.78 -27.95 2.65
N HIS A 169 24.37 -28.00 3.86
CA HIS A 169 25.24 -29.08 4.34
C HIS A 169 25.82 -28.74 5.74
N VAL A 170 25.63 -29.69 6.66
CA VAL A 170 26.53 -30.11 7.76
C VAL A 170 26.70 -29.17 8.97
N THR A 171 26.02 -29.54 10.05
CA THR A 171 26.44 -29.31 11.45
C THR A 171 27.88 -29.77 11.70
N PRO A 172 28.62 -29.02 12.55
CA PRO A 172 29.47 -29.66 13.53
C PRO A 172 29.12 -29.18 14.95
N SER A 173 28.74 -30.13 15.81
CA SER A 173 28.80 -29.99 17.26
C SER A 173 30.25 -29.95 17.73
N SER A 174 30.62 -28.97 18.58
CA SER A 174 31.43 -29.15 19.80
C SER A 174 31.74 -27.79 20.47
N ILE A 175 31.24 -27.56 21.71
CA ILE A 175 32.01 -27.46 22.99
C ILE A 175 32.76 -26.12 23.13
N LEU A 176 32.25 -25.11 23.87
CA LEU A 176 32.33 -24.80 25.32
C LEU A 176 33.46 -23.80 25.68
N GLU A 177 33.14 -22.94 26.66
CA GLU A 177 33.93 -21.96 27.43
C GLU A 177 33.91 -20.53 26.86
N GLY A 178 33.57 -19.46 27.59
CA GLY A 178 33.20 -19.26 29.00
C GLY A 178 33.17 -17.74 29.26
N TYR A 179 32.60 -17.34 30.41
CA TYR A 179 32.57 -15.98 31.00
C TYR A 179 31.42 -15.02 30.67
N GLY A 180 30.39 -15.05 31.53
CA GLY A 180 30.15 -13.97 32.51
C GLY A 180 29.49 -12.68 32.05
N GLY A 181 28.19 -12.52 32.31
CA GLY A 181 27.51 -11.22 32.26
C GLY A 181 26.07 -11.26 32.76
N SER A 182 25.79 -10.58 33.86
CA SER A 182 24.56 -10.64 34.65
C SER A 182 23.25 -10.24 33.96
N LYS A 183 22.26 -11.13 34.14
CA LYS A 183 20.81 -10.94 34.29
C LYS A 183 20.26 -9.50 34.18
N LYS A 184 19.44 -9.25 33.14
CA LYS A 184 18.18 -8.46 33.23
C LYS A 184 17.17 -8.99 32.20
N LYS A 185 16.31 -9.93 32.64
CA LYS A 185 15.14 -10.40 31.88
C LYS A 185 14.05 -9.33 32.00
N ARG A 186 13.73 -8.64 30.91
CA ARG A 186 12.46 -7.92 30.76
C ARG A 186 11.43 -8.92 30.25
N GLY A 187 10.41 -9.14 31.08
CA GLY A 187 9.38 -10.15 30.89
C GLY A 187 8.52 -9.87 29.66
N PHE A 188 8.26 -10.96 28.93
CA PHE A 188 7.21 -11.06 27.92
C PHE A 188 5.88 -11.23 28.68
N LEU A 189 5.02 -10.21 28.66
CA LEU A 189 3.65 -10.31 29.16
C LEU A 189 2.82 -11.05 28.11
N MET A 190 2.70 -12.38 28.29
CA MET A 190 1.65 -13.20 27.68
C MET A 190 0.31 -12.76 28.28
N LEU A 191 -0.49 -12.01 27.53
CA LEU A 191 -1.90 -11.80 27.85
C LEU A 191 -2.69 -13.03 27.39
N SER A 192 -2.92 -13.94 28.34
CA SER A 192 -3.86 -15.04 28.22
C SER A 192 -5.29 -14.49 28.06
N PHE A 193 -5.83 -14.53 26.85
CA PHE A 193 -7.27 -14.36 26.66
C PHE A 193 -7.98 -15.64 27.12
N GLY A 194 -8.64 -15.54 28.28
CA GLY A 194 -9.44 -16.62 28.85
C GLY A 194 -10.52 -17.09 27.89
N SER A 195 -10.46 -18.37 27.54
CA SER A 195 -11.51 -19.06 26.79
C SER A 195 -12.74 -19.23 27.70
N ARG A 196 -13.64 -18.25 27.69
CA ARG A 196 -14.97 -18.35 28.32
C ARG A 196 -15.81 -19.32 27.51
N ARG A 197 -15.88 -20.58 27.96
CA ARG A 197 -16.87 -21.55 27.45
C ARG A 197 -18.26 -21.07 27.89
N LYS A 198 -19.11 -20.67 26.94
CA LYS A 198 -20.54 -20.49 27.17
C LYS A 198 -21.13 -21.89 27.43
N GLY A 199 -21.63 -22.13 28.64
CA GLY A 199 -22.39 -23.33 28.98
C GLY A 199 -23.69 -23.39 28.17
N ALA A 200 -24.13 -24.60 27.83
CA ALA A 200 -25.41 -24.85 27.17
C ALA A 200 -26.58 -24.50 28.12
N PRO A 201 -27.66 -23.84 27.63
CA PRO A 201 -28.81 -23.53 28.47
C PRO A 201 -29.65 -24.80 28.73
N GLN A 202 -29.90 -25.11 30.01
CA GLN A 202 -30.89 -26.10 30.43
C GLN A 202 -32.30 -25.53 30.28
N ARG A 203 -33.22 -26.31 29.70
CA ARG A 203 -34.67 -26.01 29.68
C ARG A 203 -35.30 -26.38 31.03
N SER A 204 -36.25 -25.59 31.49
CA SER A 204 -37.10 -25.88 32.65
C SER A 204 -38.06 -27.05 32.38
N PRO A 205 -38.45 -27.83 33.40
CA PRO A 205 -39.44 -28.90 33.24
C PRO A 205 -40.84 -28.32 33.05
N LEU A 206 -41.63 -28.92 32.16
CA LEU A 206 -43.06 -28.64 32.03
C LEU A 206 -43.80 -29.45 33.12
N SER A 207 -44.64 -28.76 33.90
CA SER A 207 -45.78 -29.36 34.61
C SER A 207 -46.97 -29.46 33.66
#